data_AF-A0A284SC49-F1
#
_entry.id   AF-A0A284SC49-F1
#
_cell.length_a   1.000
_cell.length_b   1.000
_cell.length_c   1.000
_cell.angle_alpha   90.00
_cell.angle_beta   90.00
_cell.angle_gamma   90.00
#
_symmetry.space_group_name_H-M   'P 1'
#
loop_
_entity.id
_entity.type
_entity.pdbx_description
1 polymer ?
#
loop_
_entity_poly.entity_id
_entity_poly.type
_entity_poly.pdbx_seq_one_letter_code
_entity_poly.pdbx_strand_id
1 'polypeptide(L)'
;MLHRVHTCDKRHPLSWIQLNYPQLLVEDGFSEQDVLWKPDVRETKAEVKIRAKQVLDRIFTLNSSTYISITAHGRIINGLLACIGRDTYSLPTGGVLPVVIKGTRREQN
;
A
#
# COMPACT_ATOMS: atom_id res chain seq x y z
N MET A 1 4.20 -3.29 6.84
CA MET A 1 3.15 -4.32 6.82
C MET A 1 1.80 -3.62 6.81
N LEU A 2 0.82 -4.08 6.02
CA LEU A 2 -0.53 -3.49 5.94
C LEU A 2 -1.41 -4.10 7.03
N HIS A 3 -1.71 -3.35 8.09
CA HIS A 3 -2.59 -3.84 9.16
C HIS A 3 -4.05 -3.50 8.84
N ARG A 4 -4.91 -4.52 8.77
CA ARG A 4 -6.34 -4.37 8.52
C ARG A 4 -7.16 -5.22 9.49
N VAL A 5 -8.33 -4.71 9.84
CA VAL A 5 -9.17 -5.22 10.94
C VAL A 5 -10.47 -5.86 10.45
N HIS A 6 -10.82 -5.75 9.17
CA HIS A 6 -12.05 -6.38 8.69
C HIS A 6 -11.83 -7.88 8.52
N THR A 7 -12.87 -8.65 8.77
CA THR A 7 -12.85 -10.11 8.61
C THR A 7 -12.57 -10.53 7.17
N CYS A 8 -12.94 -9.71 6.19
CA CYS A 8 -12.60 -9.92 4.78
C CYS A 8 -11.10 -9.75 4.48
N ASP A 9 -10.34 -9.12 5.37
CA ASP A 9 -8.88 -9.00 5.25
C ASP A 9 -8.15 -10.19 5.93
N LYS A 10 -8.88 -11.07 6.65
CA LYS A 10 -8.32 -12.25 7.28
C LYS A 10 -8.19 -13.36 6.25
N ARG A 11 -6.97 -13.85 6.04
CA ARG A 11 -6.70 -14.98 5.15
C ARG A 11 -7.27 -16.28 5.73
N HIS A 12 -7.77 -17.15 4.84
CA HIS A 12 -8.13 -18.53 5.19
C HIS A 12 -6.90 -19.37 5.59
N PRO A 13 -7.09 -20.46 6.35
CA PRO A 13 -6.00 -21.37 6.69
C PRO A 13 -5.32 -21.94 5.46
N LEU A 14 -4.04 -22.27 5.56
CA LEU A 14 -3.25 -22.83 4.45
C LEU A 14 -3.88 -24.11 3.91
N SER A 15 -4.31 -25.02 4.79
CA SER A 15 -5.04 -26.24 4.41
C SER A 15 -6.27 -25.95 3.53
N TRP A 16 -7.03 -24.92 3.87
CA TRP A 16 -8.18 -24.48 3.07
C TRP A 16 -7.74 -23.93 1.71
N ILE A 17 -6.67 -23.14 1.65
CA ILE A 17 -6.14 -22.58 0.40
C ILE A 17 -5.66 -23.71 -0.53
N GLN A 18 -4.89 -24.67 -0.03
CA GLN A 18 -4.38 -25.79 -0.81
C GLN A 18 -5.50 -26.68 -1.34
N LEU A 19 -6.57 -26.89 -0.55
CA LEU A 19 -7.73 -27.67 -0.98
C LEU A 19 -8.50 -26.97 -2.11
N ASN A 20 -8.71 -25.65 -2.01
CA ASN A 20 -9.55 -24.90 -2.95
C ASN A 20 -8.79 -24.36 -4.16
N TYR A 21 -7.47 -24.19 -4.03
CA TYR A 21 -6.57 -23.64 -5.05
C TYR A 21 -5.26 -24.44 -5.11
N PRO A 22 -5.32 -25.75 -5.45
CA PRO A 22 -4.15 -26.64 -5.44
C PRO A 22 -3.05 -26.22 -6.43
N GLN A 23 -3.37 -25.36 -7.39
CA GLN A 23 -2.42 -24.79 -8.35
C GLN A 23 -1.54 -23.67 -7.77
N LEU A 24 -1.86 -23.13 -6.60
CA LEU A 24 -1.06 -22.07 -5.99
C LEU A 24 0.19 -22.66 -5.35
N LEU A 25 1.36 -22.17 -5.77
CA LEU A 25 2.62 -22.44 -5.09
C LEU A 25 2.65 -21.67 -3.77
N VAL A 26 2.86 -22.40 -2.67
CA VAL A 26 2.96 -21.83 -1.34
C VAL A 26 4.44 -21.76 -0.98
N GLU A 27 4.88 -20.60 -0.51
CA GLU A 27 6.27 -20.36 -0.12
C GLU A 27 6.68 -21.14 1.14
N ASP A 28 7.98 -21.42 1.25
CA ASP A 28 8.51 -22.03 2.46
C ASP A 28 8.33 -21.11 3.67
N GLY A 29 7.79 -21.67 4.76
CA GLY A 29 7.48 -20.90 5.97
C GLY A 29 6.10 -20.23 5.99
N PHE A 30 5.26 -20.47 4.98
CA PHE A 30 3.88 -20.00 5.00
C PHE A 30 3.09 -20.64 6.15
N SER A 31 2.53 -19.79 7.01
CA SER A 31 1.85 -20.23 8.23
C SER A 31 0.48 -20.84 7.95
N GLU A 32 0.08 -21.85 8.74
CA GLU A 32 -1.27 -22.41 8.64
C GLU A 32 -2.32 -21.32 8.86
N GLN A 33 -2.22 -20.59 9.97
CA GLN A 33 -3.13 -19.50 10.29
C GLN A 33 -2.58 -18.13 9.86
N ASP A 34 -3.48 -17.16 9.68
CA ASP A 34 -3.10 -15.78 9.42
C ASP A 34 -2.52 -15.11 10.68
N VAL A 35 -1.21 -15.27 10.89
CA VAL A 35 -0.48 -14.67 12.02
C VAL A 35 -0.26 -13.16 11.88
N LEU A 36 -0.47 -12.61 10.68
CA LEU A 36 -0.26 -11.19 10.38
C LEU A 36 -1.54 -10.36 10.59
N TRP A 37 -2.70 -11.00 10.47
CA TRP A 37 -3.97 -10.38 10.78
C TRP A 37 -4.16 -10.21 12.29
N LYS A 38 -4.50 -8.99 12.69
CA LYS A 38 -4.80 -8.64 14.08
C LYS A 38 -6.19 -8.00 14.12
N PRO A 39 -7.10 -8.46 15.01
CA PRO A 39 -8.49 -8.01 15.02
C PRO A 39 -8.66 -6.52 15.36
N ASP A 40 -7.70 -5.96 16.10
CA ASP A 40 -7.74 -4.65 16.73
C ASP A 40 -6.69 -3.67 16.18
N VAL A 41 -5.69 -4.15 15.44
CA VAL A 41 -4.63 -3.31 14.89
C VAL A 41 -4.98 -2.85 13.48
N ARG A 42 -5.33 -1.58 13.35
CA ARG A 42 -5.53 -0.93 12.05
C ARG A 42 -4.40 0.04 11.76
N GLU A 43 -3.90 0.00 10.53
CA GLU A 43 -2.93 1.00 10.06
C GLU A 43 -3.52 2.42 10.16
N THR A 44 -2.79 3.29 10.83
CA THR A 44 -3.13 4.70 11.03
C THR A 44 -2.88 5.51 9.75
N LYS A 45 -3.49 6.70 9.65
CA LYS A 45 -3.23 7.60 8.52
C LYS A 45 -1.76 8.04 8.46
N ALA A 46 -1.10 8.16 9.62
CA ALA A 46 0.31 8.52 9.71
C ALA A 46 1.22 7.42 9.14
N GLU A 47 0.96 6.15 9.50
CA GLU A 47 1.70 5.01 8.95
C GLU A 47 1.51 4.88 7.44
N VAL A 48 0.28 5.06 6.95
CA VAL A 48 -0.03 5.11 5.51
C VAL A 48 0.78 6.21 4.81
N LYS A 49 0.84 7.41 5.41
CA LYS A 49 1.60 8.53 4.87
C LYS A 49 3.11 8.21 4.84
N ILE A 50 3.65 7.60 5.90
CA ILE A 50 5.07 7.21 5.95
C ILE A 50 5.41 6.25 4.81
N ARG A 51 4.64 5.18 4.61
CA ARG A 51 4.91 4.24 3.50
C ARG A 51 4.64 4.85 2.13
N ALA A 52 3.66 5.73 2.00
CA ALA A 52 3.42 6.46 0.76
C ALA A 52 4.59 7.39 0.41
N LYS A 53 5.19 8.04 1.43
CA LYS A 53 6.41 8.83 1.26
C LYS A 53 7.57 7.98 0.76
N GLN A 54 7.78 6.78 1.31
CA GLN A 54 8.83 5.87 0.86
C GLN A 54 8.70 5.52 -0.64
N VAL A 55 7.48 5.41 -1.17
CA VAL A 55 7.24 5.22 -2.61
C VAL A 55 7.72 6.44 -3.39
N LEU A 56 7.35 7.65 -2.97
CA LEU A 56 7.78 8.89 -3.61
C LEU A 56 9.30 9.07 -3.54
N ASP A 57 9.91 8.81 -2.37
CA ASP A 57 11.36 8.89 -2.17
C ASP A 57 12.08 7.93 -3.13
N ARG A 58 11.58 6.69 -3.26
CA ARG A 58 12.12 5.69 -4.18
C ARG A 58 12.02 6.14 -5.64
N ILE A 59 10.88 6.70 -6.03
CA ILE A 59 10.66 7.24 -7.38
C ILE A 59 11.68 8.35 -7.67
N PHE A 60 11.77 9.37 -6.80
CA PHE A 60 12.68 10.49 -7.00
C PHE A 60 14.16 10.10 -6.93
N THR A 61 14.49 8.98 -6.27
CA THR A 61 15.89 8.50 -6.16
C THR A 61 16.31 7.61 -7.33
N LEU A 62 15.43 6.72 -7.79
CA LEU A 62 15.80 5.66 -8.72
C LEU A 62 15.31 5.88 -10.15
N ASN A 63 14.41 6.82 -10.39
CA ASN A 63 13.71 6.95 -11.66
C ASN A 63 13.84 8.37 -12.24
N SER A 64 14.20 8.43 -13.52
CA SER A 64 14.33 9.67 -14.30
C SER A 64 13.13 9.94 -15.22
N SER A 65 12.08 9.12 -15.17
CA SER A 65 10.89 9.27 -16.01
C SER A 65 10.06 10.46 -15.57
N THR A 66 9.65 11.26 -16.54
CA THR A 66 8.79 12.43 -16.33
C THR A 66 7.33 12.06 -16.04
N TYR A 67 6.85 10.96 -16.63
CA TYR A 67 5.47 10.50 -16.50
C TYR A 67 5.41 9.17 -15.78
N ILE A 68 4.70 9.14 -14.66
CA ILE A 68 4.59 7.96 -13.79
C ILE A 68 3.12 7.72 -13.50
N SER A 69 2.65 6.52 -13.81
CA SER A 69 1.31 6.06 -13.44
C SER A 69 1.39 5.15 -12.22
N ILE A 70 0.59 5.43 -11.20
CA ILE A 70 0.49 4.61 -9.99
C ILE A 70 -0.94 4.10 -9.87
N THR A 71 -1.12 2.80 -10.08
CA THR A 71 -2.40 2.12 -9.83
C THR A 71 -2.42 1.57 -8.41
N ALA A 72 -3.33 2.06 -7.58
CA ALA A 72 -3.39 1.69 -6.17
C ALA A 72 -4.81 1.81 -5.59
N HIS A 73 -4.96 1.41 -4.33
CA HIS A 73 -6.20 1.60 -3.58
C HIS A 73 -6.32 3.00 -2.99
N GLY A 74 -7.55 3.44 -2.74
CA GLY A 74 -7.86 4.78 -2.22
C GLY A 74 -7.09 5.18 -0.95
N ARG A 75 -6.80 4.22 -0.04
CA ARG A 75 -5.98 4.52 1.16
C ARG A 75 -4.56 4.95 0.79
N ILE A 76 -3.91 4.29 -0.17
CA ILE A 76 -2.58 4.68 -0.63
C ILE A 76 -2.62 5.98 -1.41
N ILE A 77 -3.60 6.14 -2.29
CA ILE A 77 -3.77 7.37 -3.07
C ILE A 77 -3.86 8.57 -2.11
N ASN A 78 -4.68 8.47 -1.07
CA ASN A 78 -4.79 9.51 -0.05
C ASN A 78 -3.52 9.69 0.79
N GLY A 79 -2.75 8.62 1.03
CA GLY A 79 -1.41 8.72 1.61
C GLY A 79 -0.44 9.52 0.75
N LEU A 80 -0.44 9.30 -0.58
CA LEU A 80 0.36 10.05 -1.54
C LEU A 80 -0.07 11.51 -1.59
N LEU A 81 -1.38 11.79 -1.65
CA LEU A 81 -1.94 13.15 -1.60
C LEU A 81 -1.51 13.89 -0.32
N ALA A 82 -1.56 13.22 0.84
CA ALA A 82 -1.11 13.79 2.11
C ALA A 82 0.40 14.07 2.16
N CYS A 83 1.23 13.32 1.43
CA CYS A 83 2.66 13.61 1.29
C CYS A 83 2.94 14.87 0.48
N ILE A 84 2.11 15.15 -0.52
CA ILE A 84 2.26 16.31 -1.42
C ILE A 84 1.42 17.52 -0.96
N GLY A 85 0.87 17.47 0.26
CA GLY A 85 0.14 18.58 0.87
C GLY A 85 -1.27 18.80 0.32
N ARG A 86 -1.90 17.77 -0.23
CA ARG A 86 -3.28 17.82 -0.75
C ARG A 86 -4.27 17.16 0.21
N ASP A 87 -5.50 17.66 0.17
CA ASP A 87 -6.63 17.06 0.87
C ASP A 87 -6.98 15.68 0.33
N THR A 88 -7.72 14.93 1.15
CA THR A 88 -8.21 13.61 0.75
C THR A 88 -9.19 13.72 -0.40
N TYR A 89 -9.04 12.82 -1.37
CA TYR A 89 -9.92 12.73 -2.53
C TYR A 89 -10.47 11.30 -2.66
N SER A 90 -11.79 11.20 -2.83
CA SER A 90 -12.47 9.94 -3.07
C SER A 90 -12.47 9.62 -4.56
N LEU A 91 -11.37 9.07 -5.04
CA LEU A 91 -11.26 8.62 -6.43
C LEU A 91 -12.16 7.39 -6.66
N PRO A 92 -13.10 7.42 -7.62
CA PRO A 92 -13.89 6.24 -7.95
C PRO A 92 -13.00 5.13 -8.52
N THR A 93 -13.46 3.88 -8.42
CA THR A 93 -12.78 2.72 -9.02
C THR A 93 -12.59 2.95 -10.53
N GLY A 94 -11.37 2.75 -11.01
CA GLY A 94 -11.01 3.02 -12.42
C GLY A 94 -10.83 4.50 -12.76
N GLY A 95 -11.05 5.41 -11.80
CA GLY A 95 -10.79 6.83 -11.98
C GLY A 95 -9.29 7.13 -12.08
N VAL A 96 -8.96 8.27 -12.71
CA VAL A 96 -7.58 8.76 -12.85
C VAL A 96 -7.49 10.17 -12.27
N LEU A 97 -6.48 10.41 -11.43
CA LEU A 97 -6.18 11.72 -10.86
C LEU A 97 -4.75 12.13 -11.24
N PRO A 98 -4.57 12.98 -12.26
CA PRO A 98 -3.25 13.49 -12.62
C PRO A 98 -2.79 14.56 -11.62
N VAL A 99 -1.52 14.52 -11.25
CA VAL A 99 -0.86 15.55 -10.43
C VAL A 99 0.51 15.88 -11.00
N VAL A 100 0.90 17.14 -10.92
CA VAL A 100 2.25 17.60 -11.25
C VAL A 100 2.94 17.97 -9.94
N ILE A 101 4.08 17.35 -9.65
CA ILE A 101 4.80 17.53 -8.40
C ILE A 101 6.29 17.74 -8.66
N LYS A 102 6.93 18.52 -7.78
CA LYS A 102 8.37 18.75 -7.78
C LYS A 102 8.97 18.18 -6.50
N GLY A 103 9.91 17.25 -6.62
CA GLY A 103 10.73 16.78 -5.51
C GLY A 103 11.85 17.79 -5.22
N THR A 104 12.09 18.10 -3.95
CA THR A 104 13.24 18.91 -3.52
C THR A 104 14.03 18.10 -2.50
N ARG A 105 15.32 17.87 -2.77
CA ARG A 105 16.23 17.24 -1.80
C ARG A 105 16.69 18.32 -0.82
N ARG A 106 16.48 18.10 0.48
CA ARG A 106 17.06 18.96 1.51
C ARG A 106 18.40 18.35 1.93
N GLU A 107 19.46 19.13 1.86
CA GLU A 107 20.72 18.78 2.52
C GLU A 107 20.51 18.89 4.02
N GLN A 108 20.94 17.86 4.76
CA GLN A 108 20.92 17.88 6.22
C GLN A 108 22.20 18.62 6.65
N ASN A 109 22.02 19.85 7.16
CA ASN A 109 23.02 20.52 7.99
C ASN A 109 22.97 19.96 9.40
#